data_AF-K7F892-F1
#
_entry.id   AF-K7F892-F1
#
_cell.length_a   1.000
_cell.length_b   1.000
_cell.length_c   1.000
_cell.angle_alpha   90.00
_cell.angle_beta   90.00
_cell.angle_gamma   90.00
#
_symmetry.space_group_name_H-M   'P 1'
#
loop_
_entity.id
_entity.type
_entity.pdbx_description
1 polymer ?
#
loop_
_entity_poly.entity_id
_entity_poly.type
_entity_poly.pdbx_seq_one_letter_code
_entity_poly.pdbx_strand_id
1 'polypeptide(L)'
;MMEAFRLAFYVSLGQLLLGESRLAGAIETGNTVSKGGDAEGQGGTDAQMLTVTTILQDPYAMARGTELEGYCLDLLDALSKMLHFNYKVTQVKDGRYGAVSADGNWTGMVGEIVRQEADLAVAPLTITSAREEVVSFTTPFLSTGIGILFRRDAASQDTSFFGFLAPFSKETWAGLLVAYLLTCLCLFLAARLSPCEWKEPTSEENRFTFLNSLWFGAGALTLQGAAPHPKALSGRIIAAIWWVFTISLLAAYIANFTALLRTGDEPLAIQTFEDLVKQRELEFGTVESSSTFQFFKNSRNPTHRMIYEYMDKRRDYVLVKNYHEAVQRVLESNYAFIGESISQDLAAAQHCNLIRAPEVVGARGFGIATAKGSAWANTLSVAVLKLGESGDLDYLRNKWWETTCFRKGPDPWSPLKPQAIGGLFLVLAVGLALGVIVALVELSNKSRHTAEQEKKSCCSALLEEMSHRFRLKEGARENPEKVKP
;
A
#
# COMPACT_ATOMS: atom_id res chain seq x y z
N MET A 1 12.10 -42.91 9.88
CA MET A 1 12.35 -41.93 8.80
C MET A 1 11.81 -40.52 9.12
N MET A 2 10.88 -40.35 10.07
CA MET A 2 10.31 -39.04 10.45
C MET A 2 11.05 -38.35 11.63
N GLU A 3 11.80 -39.11 12.43
CA GLU A 3 12.63 -38.58 13.55
C GLU A 3 13.98 -38.00 13.07
N ALA A 4 14.56 -38.54 11.99
CA ALA A 4 15.85 -38.07 11.45
C ALA A 4 15.76 -36.66 10.81
N PHE A 5 14.58 -36.25 10.35
CA PHE A 5 14.35 -34.91 9.78
C PHE A 5 14.14 -33.81 10.83
N ARG A 6 13.79 -34.17 12.08
CA ARG A 6 13.60 -33.19 13.17
C ARG A 6 14.94 -32.72 13.77
N LEU A 7 15.96 -33.57 13.80
CA LEU A 7 17.28 -33.22 14.36
C LEU A 7 18.10 -32.31 13.43
N ALA A 8 17.97 -32.47 12.11
CA ALA A 8 18.70 -31.65 11.13
C ALA A 8 18.24 -30.18 11.10
N PHE A 9 17.00 -29.90 11.53
CA PHE A 9 16.43 -28.56 11.51
C PHE A 9 16.81 -27.70 12.73
N TYR A 10 17.10 -28.32 13.88
CA TYR A 10 17.49 -27.60 15.10
C TYR A 10 18.99 -27.26 15.14
N VAL A 11 19.84 -28.04 14.47
CA VAL A 11 21.30 -27.81 14.46
C VAL A 11 21.69 -26.65 13.52
N SER A 12 20.93 -26.37 12.46
CA SER A 12 21.17 -25.20 11.59
C SER A 12 20.72 -23.86 12.16
N LEU A 13 19.91 -23.84 13.23
CA LEU A 13 19.41 -22.61 13.86
C LEU A 13 20.34 -22.09 14.98
N GLY A 14 21.26 -22.93 15.47
CA GLY A 14 22.17 -22.61 16.58
C GLY A 14 23.53 -22.01 16.19
N GLN A 15 23.90 -22.07 14.90
CA GLN A 15 25.21 -21.57 14.41
C GLN A 15 25.13 -20.23 13.66
N LEU A 16 23.95 -19.59 13.58
CA LEU A 16 23.78 -18.29 12.91
C LEU A 16 23.64 -17.08 13.85
N LEU A 17 23.79 -17.27 15.17
CA LEU A 17 23.50 -16.23 16.19
C LEU A 17 24.66 -15.86 17.13
N LEU A 18 25.90 -16.24 16.81
CA LEU A 18 27.08 -15.81 17.57
C LEU A 18 28.22 -15.45 16.61
N GLY A 19 28.20 -14.21 16.14
CA GLY A 19 29.25 -13.64 15.30
C GLY A 19 29.22 -12.13 15.35
N GLU A 20 30.21 -11.57 16.06
CA GLU A 20 30.73 -10.20 16.01
C GLU A 20 30.23 -9.19 17.06
N SER A 21 31.13 -8.95 18.01
CA SER A 21 31.20 -7.77 18.84
C SER A 21 32.66 -7.33 18.90
N ARG A 22 32.94 -6.10 18.45
CA ARG A 22 33.94 -5.10 18.94
C ARG A 22 34.47 -4.24 17.78
N LEU A 23 34.17 -2.94 17.78
CA LEU A 23 35.12 -1.90 18.21
C LEU A 23 34.40 -0.55 18.28
N ALA A 24 34.35 0.04 19.48
CA ALA A 24 33.97 1.43 19.67
C ALA A 24 35.23 2.29 19.48
N GLY A 25 35.20 3.19 18.50
CA GLY A 25 36.17 4.28 18.32
C GLY A 25 35.47 5.59 18.62
N ALA A 26 35.93 6.28 19.67
CA ALA A 26 35.51 7.63 20.01
C ALA A 26 36.08 8.63 19.00
N ILE A 27 35.28 9.59 18.54
CA ILE A 27 35.74 10.77 17.81
C ILE A 27 35.30 12.01 18.58
N GLU A 28 36.28 12.87 18.81
CA GLU A 28 36.27 14.11 19.57
C GLU A 28 35.30 15.16 19.01
N THR A 29 34.67 15.88 19.93
CA THR A 29 33.92 17.11 19.68
C THR A 29 34.88 18.29 19.53
N GLY A 30 34.76 19.06 18.44
CA GLY A 30 35.52 20.28 18.20
C GLY A 30 34.71 21.35 17.46
N ASN A 31 34.23 22.33 18.25
CA ASN A 31 34.00 23.76 18.02
C ASN A 31 33.45 24.34 16.69
N THR A 32 32.39 25.13 16.88
CA THR A 32 32.00 26.41 16.26
C THR A 32 32.94 27.05 15.24
N VAL A 33 32.41 27.43 14.08
CA VAL A 33 33.09 28.27 13.08
C VAL A 33 32.18 29.37 12.56
N SER A 34 32.41 30.61 13.02
CA SER A 34 32.24 31.81 12.19
C SER A 34 33.36 31.83 11.15
N LYS A 35 33.05 31.98 9.86
CA LYS A 35 34.06 32.23 8.82
C LYS A 35 34.10 33.72 8.48
N GLY A 36 34.87 34.46 9.28
CA GLY A 36 35.57 35.67 8.84
C GLY A 36 36.96 35.24 8.38
N GLY A 37 37.31 35.54 7.14
CA GLY A 37 38.68 35.39 6.65
C GLY A 37 39.50 36.60 7.08
N ASP A 38 40.41 36.42 8.03
CA ASP A 38 41.50 37.36 8.27
C ASP A 38 42.67 37.02 7.34
N ALA A 39 42.88 37.86 6.35
CA ALA A 39 44.10 37.91 5.55
C ALA A 39 44.56 39.38 5.48
N GLU A 40 45.49 39.75 6.35
CA GLU A 40 46.26 40.97 6.21
C GLU A 40 47.33 40.78 5.11
N GLY A 41 47.24 41.59 4.06
CA GLY A 41 48.40 42.11 3.35
C GLY A 41 48.60 41.69 1.88
N GLN A 42 47.94 42.45 0.98
CA GLN A 42 48.50 43.14 -0.21
C GLN A 42 47.79 42.84 -1.55
N GLY A 43 47.19 43.91 -2.11
CA GLY A 43 46.83 44.00 -3.54
C GLY A 43 45.33 43.85 -3.81
N GLY A 44 44.61 44.97 -3.87
CA GLY A 44 43.17 45.02 -4.01
C GLY A 44 42.63 44.45 -5.33
N THR A 45 41.67 43.54 -5.20
CA THR A 45 40.45 43.50 -5.99
C THR A 45 39.32 43.43 -4.98
N ASP A 46 38.42 44.41 -4.99
CA ASP A 46 37.28 44.49 -4.07
C ASP A 46 36.42 43.24 -4.29
N ALA A 47 36.42 42.30 -3.33
CA ALA A 47 35.72 41.03 -3.48
C ALA A 47 34.22 41.30 -3.50
N GLN A 48 33.63 41.28 -4.70
CA GLN A 48 32.23 41.61 -4.94
C GLN A 48 31.32 40.79 -4.02
N MET A 49 30.62 41.47 -3.11
CA MET A 49 29.68 40.84 -2.18
C MET A 49 28.33 40.68 -2.88
N LEU A 50 27.95 39.44 -3.17
CA LEU A 50 26.67 39.11 -3.82
C LEU A 50 25.54 38.97 -2.80
N THR A 51 24.40 39.57 -3.10
CA THR A 51 23.18 39.39 -2.33
C THR A 51 22.42 38.19 -2.86
N VAL A 52 22.20 37.18 -2.01
CA VAL A 52 21.52 35.94 -2.38
C VAL A 52 20.15 35.90 -1.71
N THR A 53 19.09 35.72 -2.50
CA THR A 53 17.75 35.48 -1.97
C THR A 53 17.46 33.97 -1.92
N THR A 54 16.78 33.54 -0.86
CA THR A 54 16.36 32.16 -0.65
C THR A 54 14.99 32.07 0.02
N ILE A 55 14.41 30.88 0.06
CA ILE A 55 13.12 30.59 0.70
C ILE A 55 13.31 29.48 1.73
N LEU A 56 12.67 29.61 2.89
CA LEU A 56 12.71 28.57 3.92
C LEU A 56 11.88 27.36 3.46
N GLN A 57 12.56 26.24 3.24
CA GLN A 57 11.97 24.96 2.91
C GLN A 57 12.93 23.83 3.22
N ASP A 58 12.49 22.86 4.01
CA ASP A 58 13.27 21.68 4.37
C ASP A 58 13.48 20.75 3.15
N PRO A 59 14.68 20.18 2.94
CA PRO A 59 15.93 20.36 3.67
C PRO A 59 16.88 21.36 2.94
N TYR A 60 16.32 22.24 2.10
CA TYR A 60 17.08 23.13 1.22
C TYR A 60 17.65 24.33 1.96
N ALA A 61 16.80 25.02 2.73
CA ALA A 61 17.18 26.12 3.60
C ALA A 61 16.28 26.11 4.83
N MET A 62 16.90 25.96 6.00
CA MET A 62 16.26 25.80 7.30
C MET A 62 16.88 26.78 8.28
N ALA A 63 16.06 27.33 9.17
CA ALA A 63 16.53 28.22 10.22
C ALA A 63 16.90 27.41 11.47
N ARG A 64 18.18 27.45 11.87
CA ARG A 64 18.68 26.88 13.12
C ARG A 64 19.12 28.00 14.04
N GLY A 65 18.17 28.51 14.82
CA GLY A 65 18.38 29.71 15.64
C GLY A 65 18.54 30.95 14.76
N THR A 66 19.72 31.56 14.78
CA THR A 66 20.03 32.75 13.96
C THR A 66 20.71 32.40 12.63
N GLU A 67 21.10 31.14 12.43
CA GLU A 67 21.84 30.70 11.25
C GLU A 67 20.93 29.92 10.28
N LEU A 68 21.28 29.99 8.99
CA LEU A 68 20.63 29.21 7.95
C LEU A 68 21.52 28.02 7.60
N GLU A 69 20.94 26.82 7.58
CA GLU A 69 21.59 25.59 7.15
C GLU A 69 20.73 24.87 6.11
N GLY A 70 21.33 24.01 5.29
CA GLY A 70 20.58 23.20 4.32
C GLY A 70 21.37 22.93 3.04
N TYR A 71 20.78 22.11 2.16
CA TYR A 71 21.40 21.71 0.90
C TYR A 71 21.80 22.91 0.03
N CYS A 72 20.94 23.92 -0.09
CA CYS A 72 21.21 25.11 -0.92
C CYS A 72 22.31 25.99 -0.33
N LEU A 73 22.47 25.98 1.00
CA LEU A 73 23.48 26.75 1.73
C LEU A 73 24.86 26.10 1.56
N ASP A 74 24.94 24.78 1.70
CA ASP A 74 26.17 24.01 1.44
C ASP A 74 26.59 24.10 -0.03
N LEU A 75 25.63 24.06 -0.97
CA LEU A 75 25.88 24.26 -2.40
C LEU A 75 26.46 25.65 -2.67
N LEU A 76 25.86 26.68 -2.06
CA LEU A 76 26.34 28.07 -2.20
C LEU A 76 27.75 28.25 -1.63
N ASP A 77 28.05 27.63 -0.49
CA ASP A 77 29.39 27.64 0.11
C ASP A 77 30.43 26.93 -0.77
N ALA A 78 30.07 25.80 -1.38
CA ALA A 78 30.93 25.10 -2.34
C ALA A 78 31.21 25.97 -3.59
N LEU A 79 30.18 26.62 -4.13
CA LEU A 79 30.32 27.53 -5.27
C LEU A 79 31.17 28.76 -4.94
N SER A 80 30.96 29.36 -3.76
CA SER A 80 31.72 30.51 -3.26
C SER A 80 33.21 30.20 -3.14
N LYS A 81 33.56 29.03 -2.58
CA LYS A 81 34.97 28.59 -2.48
C LYS A 81 35.62 28.35 -3.85
N MET A 82 34.87 27.79 -4.80
CA MET A 82 35.40 27.46 -6.12
C MET A 82 35.53 28.69 -7.03
N LEU A 83 34.66 29.70 -6.87
CA LEU A 83 34.63 30.90 -7.70
C LEU A 83 35.17 32.16 -6.99
N HIS A 84 35.56 32.03 -5.72
CA HIS A 84 36.17 33.08 -4.89
C HIS A 84 35.31 34.36 -4.76
N PHE A 85 34.00 34.21 -4.52
CA PHE A 85 33.09 35.35 -4.24
C PHE A 85 32.56 35.33 -2.80
N ASN A 86 32.29 36.52 -2.27
CA ASN A 86 31.63 36.68 -0.98
C ASN A 86 30.12 36.82 -1.18
N TYR A 87 29.32 36.36 -0.22
CA TYR A 87 27.87 36.44 -0.34
C TYR A 87 27.18 36.77 0.99
N LYS A 88 25.98 37.33 0.89
CA LYS A 88 25.06 37.54 2.01
C LYS A 88 23.71 36.93 1.66
N VAL A 89 23.23 36.00 2.48
CA VAL A 89 21.94 35.35 2.29
C VAL A 89 20.84 36.18 2.95
N THR A 90 19.72 36.34 2.24
CA THR A 90 18.51 37.00 2.68
C THR A 90 17.30 36.12 2.36
N GLN A 91 16.30 36.13 3.25
CA GLN A 91 15.05 35.43 3.00
C GLN A 91 14.14 36.30 2.14
N VAL A 92 13.49 35.68 1.15
CA VAL A 92 12.50 36.33 0.28
C VAL A 92 11.39 36.96 1.11
N LYS A 93 11.02 38.21 0.78
CA LYS A 93 10.12 39.03 1.61
C LYS A 93 8.68 38.51 1.67
N ASP A 94 8.17 37.97 0.57
CA ASP A 94 6.78 37.52 0.44
C ASP A 94 6.58 36.01 0.63
N GLY A 95 7.67 35.27 0.89
CA GLY A 95 7.63 33.82 1.06
C GLY A 95 7.28 33.03 -0.22
N ARG A 96 7.43 33.61 -1.42
CA ARG A 96 7.04 32.96 -2.68
C ARG A 96 8.24 32.71 -3.59
N TYR A 97 8.14 31.69 -4.43
CA TYR A 97 9.14 31.41 -5.46
C TYR A 97 9.19 32.46 -6.56
N GLY A 98 8.01 32.84 -7.02
CA GLY A 98 7.83 33.83 -8.09
C GLY A 98 6.90 33.34 -9.16
N ALA A 99 5.81 34.09 -9.31
CA ALA A 99 4.77 33.94 -10.30
C ALA A 99 4.35 35.34 -10.77
N VAL A 100 3.68 35.40 -11.92
CA VAL A 100 3.12 36.64 -12.45
C VAL A 100 1.87 36.99 -11.64
N SER A 101 1.89 38.16 -11.01
CA SER A 101 0.73 38.75 -10.31
C SER A 101 -0.36 39.16 -11.31
N ALA A 102 -1.56 39.44 -10.81
CA ALA A 102 -2.65 40.01 -11.63
C ALA A 102 -2.23 41.32 -12.33
N ASP A 103 -1.33 42.09 -11.71
CA ASP A 103 -0.79 43.35 -12.24
C ASP A 103 0.31 43.15 -13.31
N GLY A 104 0.64 41.91 -13.66
CA GLY A 104 1.71 41.57 -14.62
C GLY A 104 3.13 41.60 -14.03
N ASN A 105 3.30 42.02 -12.77
CA ASN A 105 4.60 42.04 -12.09
C ASN A 105 4.98 40.68 -11.51
N TRP A 106 6.28 40.38 -11.47
CA TRP A 106 6.82 39.17 -10.84
C TRP A 106 6.92 39.31 -9.32
N THR A 107 6.36 38.35 -8.59
CA THR A 107 6.49 38.23 -7.14
C THR A 107 7.67 37.34 -6.76
N GLY A 108 7.92 37.12 -5.47
CA GLY A 108 8.88 36.14 -4.98
C GLY A 108 10.34 36.44 -5.31
N MET A 109 11.16 35.40 -5.18
CA MET A 109 12.58 35.43 -5.50
C MET A 109 12.83 35.90 -6.94
N VAL A 110 12.05 35.43 -7.91
CA VAL A 110 12.16 35.88 -9.31
C VAL A 110 11.93 37.40 -9.42
N GLY A 111 10.94 37.92 -8.70
CA GLY A 111 10.68 39.36 -8.65
C GLY A 111 11.83 40.15 -8.02
N GLU A 112 12.44 39.66 -6.95
CA GLU A 112 13.59 40.30 -6.31
C GLU A 112 14.81 40.39 -7.25
N ILE A 113 15.07 39.35 -8.04
CA ILE A 113 16.12 39.37 -9.08
C ILE A 113 15.80 40.38 -10.19
N VAL A 114 14.54 40.39 -10.67
CA VAL A 114 14.11 41.33 -11.73
C VAL A 114 14.20 42.79 -11.25
N ARG A 115 13.90 43.06 -9.97
CA ARG A 115 14.01 44.38 -9.35
C ARG A 115 15.43 44.74 -8.88
N GLN A 116 16.42 43.86 -9.10
CA GLN A 116 17.80 44.04 -8.67
C GLN A 116 17.94 44.22 -7.14
N GLU A 117 17.04 43.62 -6.37
CA GLU A 117 17.13 43.57 -4.90
C GLU A 117 18.05 42.44 -4.42
N ALA A 118 18.26 41.43 -5.28
CA ALA A 118 19.20 40.33 -5.08
C ALA A 118 19.92 40.03 -6.40
N ASP A 119 21.14 39.50 -6.31
CA ASP A 119 21.98 39.13 -7.45
C ASP A 119 21.73 37.68 -7.89
N LEU A 120 21.54 36.79 -6.91
CA LEU A 120 21.34 35.36 -7.10
C LEU A 120 20.13 34.86 -6.30
N ALA A 121 19.40 33.90 -6.85
CA ALA A 121 18.35 33.17 -6.17
C ALA A 121 18.74 31.70 -6.07
N VAL A 122 19.04 31.23 -4.86
CA VAL A 122 19.49 29.87 -4.57
C VAL A 122 18.48 29.19 -3.65
N ALA A 123 17.66 28.34 -4.25
CA ALA A 123 16.51 27.67 -3.65
C ALA A 123 16.12 26.47 -4.53
N PRO A 124 15.16 25.61 -4.12
CA PRO A 124 14.51 24.64 -5.02
C PRO A 124 13.60 25.35 -6.05
N LEU A 125 14.18 26.26 -6.82
CA LEU A 125 13.48 27.08 -7.80
C LEU A 125 13.40 26.33 -9.13
N THR A 126 12.19 25.88 -9.48
CA THR A 126 11.95 25.17 -10.74
C THR A 126 12.27 26.05 -11.94
N ILE A 127 13.09 25.53 -12.86
CA ILE A 127 13.33 26.13 -14.17
C ILE A 127 12.06 25.98 -15.02
N THR A 128 11.52 27.09 -15.51
CA THR A 128 10.32 27.13 -16.36
C THR A 128 10.50 28.16 -17.46
N SER A 129 9.87 27.96 -18.62
CA SER A 129 9.99 28.91 -19.74
C SER A 129 9.61 30.34 -19.36
N ALA A 130 8.50 30.52 -18.64
CA ALA A 130 8.03 31.83 -18.21
C ALA A 130 9.04 32.55 -17.29
N ARG A 131 9.77 31.81 -16.45
CA ARG A 131 10.81 32.40 -15.59
C ARG A 131 12.09 32.69 -16.38
N GLU A 132 12.51 31.79 -17.28
CA GLU A 132 13.70 31.98 -18.13
C GLU A 132 13.59 33.20 -19.06
N GLU A 133 12.36 33.63 -19.38
CA GLU A 133 12.13 34.85 -20.16
C GLU A 133 12.55 36.13 -19.42
N VAL A 134 12.59 36.13 -18.08
CA VAL A 134 12.87 37.32 -17.26
C VAL A 134 14.13 37.21 -16.40
N VAL A 135 14.60 35.98 -16.13
CA VAL A 135 15.85 35.69 -15.40
C VAL A 135 16.65 34.64 -16.16
N SER A 136 17.96 34.57 -15.91
CA SER A 136 18.81 33.54 -16.51
C SER A 136 19.10 32.44 -15.48
N PHE A 137 18.84 31.18 -15.82
CA PHE A 137 19.15 30.05 -14.96
C PHE A 137 20.48 29.39 -15.29
N THR A 138 21.07 28.74 -14.29
CA THR A 138 22.15 27.77 -14.49
C THR A 138 21.61 26.44 -15.02
N THR A 139 22.51 25.56 -15.47
CA THR A 139 22.20 24.13 -15.53
C THR A 139 21.63 23.63 -14.20
N PRO A 140 20.69 22.67 -14.23
CA PRO A 140 20.02 22.21 -13.02
C PRO A 140 21.00 21.49 -12.10
N PHE A 141 20.98 21.84 -10.81
CA PHE A 141 21.80 21.19 -9.77
C PHE A 141 21.08 19.99 -9.13
N LEU A 142 19.75 19.92 -9.26
CA LEU A 142 18.93 18.77 -8.88
C LEU A 142 17.86 18.51 -9.94
N SER A 143 17.67 17.23 -10.29
CA SER A 143 16.61 16.78 -11.19
C SER A 143 15.36 16.37 -10.40
N THR A 144 14.18 16.70 -10.92
CA THR A 144 12.89 16.37 -10.30
C THR A 144 11.78 16.22 -11.35
N GLY A 145 10.55 15.96 -10.92
CA GLY A 145 9.34 16.03 -11.74
C GLY A 145 8.13 16.24 -10.85
N ILE A 146 6.93 16.15 -11.41
CA ILE A 146 5.68 16.27 -10.65
C ILE A 146 5.19 14.86 -10.29
N GLY A 147 5.08 14.59 -8.99
CA GLY A 147 4.52 13.34 -8.45
C GLY A 147 3.30 13.59 -7.55
N ILE A 148 2.74 12.50 -7.03
CA ILE A 148 1.58 12.50 -6.13
C ILE A 148 2.01 11.87 -4.80
N LEU A 149 1.84 12.60 -3.70
CA LEU A 149 2.10 12.14 -2.33
C LEU A 149 0.77 11.97 -1.60
N PHE A 150 0.55 10.81 -1.00
CA PHE A 150 -0.66 10.50 -0.24
C PHE A 150 -0.33 9.53 0.91
N ARG A 151 -1.27 9.32 1.82
CA ARG A 151 -1.11 8.32 2.88
C ARG A 151 -1.29 6.91 2.35
N ARG A 152 -0.52 5.96 2.85
CA ARG A 152 -0.59 4.55 2.44
C ARG A 152 -1.99 3.95 2.63
N ASP A 153 -2.67 4.31 3.71
CA ASP A 153 -4.02 3.80 4.01
C ASP A 153 -5.14 4.47 3.19
N ALA A 154 -4.90 5.67 2.64
CA ALA A 154 -5.80 6.25 1.65
C ALA A 154 -5.78 5.48 0.31
N ALA A 155 -4.77 4.64 0.08
CA ALA A 155 -4.66 3.77 -1.08
C ALA A 155 -5.01 2.31 -0.82
N SER A 156 -5.29 1.91 0.43
CA SER A 156 -5.80 0.58 0.69
C SER A 156 -7.28 0.55 0.33
N GLN A 157 -7.63 -0.09 -0.79
CA GLN A 157 -8.98 -0.63 -0.96
C GLN A 157 -9.27 -1.47 0.28
N ASP A 158 -10.43 -1.24 0.90
CA ASP A 158 -10.88 -1.98 2.07
C ASP A 158 -10.55 -3.47 1.89
N THR A 159 -9.78 -4.02 2.84
CA THR A 159 -9.42 -5.43 2.85
C THR A 159 -10.67 -6.24 2.58
N SER A 160 -10.74 -6.88 1.42
CA SER A 160 -11.97 -7.52 0.97
C SER A 160 -12.41 -8.53 2.03
N PHE A 161 -13.63 -8.35 2.55
CA PHE A 161 -14.22 -9.24 3.55
C PHE A 161 -14.23 -10.72 3.11
N PHE A 162 -14.12 -10.95 1.79
CA PHE A 162 -14.02 -12.26 1.13
C PHE A 162 -12.62 -12.56 0.58
N GLY A 163 -11.56 -12.01 1.18
CA GLY A 163 -10.16 -12.21 0.75
C GLY A 163 -9.73 -13.68 0.64
N PHE A 164 -10.39 -14.59 1.38
CA PHE A 164 -10.16 -16.04 1.24
C PHE A 164 -10.55 -16.60 -0.14
N LEU A 165 -11.38 -15.92 -0.94
CA LEU A 165 -11.70 -16.37 -2.31
C LEU A 165 -10.68 -15.93 -3.35
N ALA A 166 -9.81 -14.96 -3.01
CA ALA A 166 -8.82 -14.37 -3.91
C ALA A 166 -7.78 -15.34 -4.52
N PRO A 167 -7.39 -16.46 -3.88
CA PRO A 167 -6.40 -17.37 -4.45
C PRO A 167 -6.78 -18.00 -5.79
N PHE A 168 -8.07 -18.02 -6.14
CA PHE A 168 -8.54 -18.55 -7.42
C PHE A 168 -9.42 -17.53 -8.15
N SER A 169 -9.30 -17.48 -9.47
CA SER A 169 -10.14 -16.62 -10.29
C SER A 169 -11.58 -17.16 -10.31
N LYS A 170 -12.53 -16.29 -10.70
CA LYS A 170 -13.94 -16.66 -10.85
C LYS A 170 -14.12 -17.84 -11.81
N GLU A 171 -13.30 -17.89 -12.86
CA GLU A 171 -13.29 -18.97 -13.85
C GLU A 171 -12.82 -20.29 -13.25
N THR A 172 -11.77 -20.26 -12.42
CA THR A 172 -11.28 -21.46 -11.71
C THR A 172 -12.30 -21.99 -10.72
N TRP A 173 -12.98 -21.11 -9.98
CA TRP A 173 -14.09 -21.50 -9.09
C TRP A 173 -15.25 -22.14 -9.84
N ALA A 174 -15.63 -21.59 -10.99
CA ALA A 174 -16.66 -22.19 -11.85
C ALA A 174 -16.21 -23.55 -12.41
N GLY A 175 -14.96 -23.67 -12.86
CA GLY A 175 -14.38 -24.93 -13.33
C GLY A 175 -14.36 -26.01 -12.24
N LEU A 176 -14.04 -25.65 -11.00
CA LEU A 176 -14.09 -26.57 -9.85
C LEU A 176 -15.50 -27.10 -9.61
N LEU A 177 -16.52 -26.24 -9.66
CA LEU A 177 -17.91 -26.63 -9.50
C LEU A 177 -18.33 -27.62 -10.61
N VAL A 178 -17.94 -27.36 -11.85
CA VAL A 178 -18.22 -28.25 -12.99
C VAL A 178 -17.51 -29.60 -12.82
N ALA A 179 -16.22 -29.60 -12.46
CA ALA A 179 -15.45 -30.82 -12.24
C ALA A 179 -16.02 -31.67 -11.09
N TYR A 180 -16.48 -31.03 -10.01
CA TYR A 180 -17.16 -31.68 -8.89
C TYR A 180 -18.46 -32.36 -9.33
N LEU A 181 -19.35 -31.65 -10.01
CA LEU A 181 -20.62 -32.20 -10.49
C LEU A 181 -20.40 -33.35 -11.49
N LEU A 182 -19.45 -33.21 -12.41
CA LEU A 182 -19.09 -34.25 -13.36
C LEU A 182 -18.55 -35.50 -12.66
N THR A 183 -17.69 -35.34 -11.64
CA THR A 183 -17.16 -36.48 -10.87
C THR A 183 -18.27 -37.19 -10.11
N CYS A 184 -19.20 -36.45 -9.50
CA CYS A 184 -20.34 -37.04 -8.80
C CYS A 184 -21.27 -37.80 -9.76
N LEU A 185 -21.47 -37.28 -10.98
CA LEU A 185 -22.21 -37.97 -12.04
C LEU A 185 -21.49 -39.26 -12.47
N CYS A 186 -20.17 -39.21 -12.69
CA CYS A 186 -19.37 -40.38 -13.03
C CYS A 186 -19.41 -41.46 -11.93
N LEU A 187 -19.33 -41.07 -10.65
CA LEU A 187 -19.48 -41.99 -9.52
C LEU A 187 -20.87 -42.61 -9.47
N PHE A 188 -21.92 -41.81 -9.69
CA PHE A 188 -23.30 -42.31 -9.77
C PHE A 188 -23.48 -43.33 -10.91
N LEU A 189 -22.98 -43.01 -12.11
CA LEU A 189 -23.04 -43.92 -13.27
C LEU A 189 -22.22 -45.19 -13.03
N ALA A 190 -20.99 -45.06 -12.50
CA ALA A 190 -20.15 -46.20 -12.17
C ALA A 190 -20.80 -47.11 -11.13
N ALA A 191 -21.48 -46.54 -10.12
CA ALA A 191 -22.19 -47.31 -9.11
C ALA A 191 -23.41 -48.05 -9.68
N ARG A 192 -24.07 -47.49 -10.69
CA ARG A 192 -25.21 -48.14 -11.37
C ARG A 192 -24.78 -49.23 -12.34
N LEU A 193 -23.71 -48.99 -13.10
CA LEU A 193 -23.22 -49.90 -14.15
C LEU A 193 -22.40 -51.07 -13.61
N SER A 194 -21.72 -50.91 -12.46
CA SER A 194 -20.79 -51.93 -11.95
C SER A 194 -21.52 -53.07 -11.23
N PRO A 195 -21.41 -54.33 -11.70
CA PRO A 195 -22.11 -55.46 -11.07
C PRO A 195 -21.73 -55.69 -9.61
N CYS A 196 -20.47 -55.40 -9.22
CA CYS A 196 -19.96 -55.61 -7.87
C CYS A 196 -20.55 -54.67 -6.80
N GLU A 197 -21.25 -53.60 -7.21
CA GLU A 197 -21.96 -52.72 -6.28
C GLU A 197 -23.34 -53.26 -5.90
N TRP A 198 -23.89 -54.17 -6.70
CA TRP A 198 -25.18 -54.81 -6.49
C TRP A 198 -24.99 -56.16 -5.78
N LYS A 199 -25.64 -56.34 -4.63
CA LYS A 199 -25.78 -57.67 -4.02
C LYS A 199 -26.95 -58.43 -4.64
N GLU A 200 -28.11 -57.76 -4.76
CA GLU A 200 -29.30 -58.22 -5.47
C GLU A 200 -30.00 -57.03 -6.16
N PRO A 201 -29.98 -56.92 -7.51
CA PRO A 201 -30.49 -55.74 -8.22
C PRO A 201 -32.01 -55.57 -8.18
N THR A 202 -32.75 -56.62 -7.80
CA THR A 202 -34.22 -56.64 -7.76
C THR A 202 -34.82 -56.38 -6.37
N SER A 203 -34.04 -56.47 -5.29
CA SER A 203 -34.54 -56.31 -3.90
C SER A 203 -33.87 -55.17 -3.12
N GLU A 204 -32.64 -54.77 -3.46
CA GLU A 204 -31.92 -53.70 -2.76
C GLU A 204 -31.79 -52.42 -3.58
N GLU A 205 -32.05 -51.27 -2.94
CA GLU A 205 -31.71 -49.96 -3.49
C GLU A 205 -30.20 -49.69 -3.39
N ASN A 206 -29.60 -49.19 -4.48
CA ASN A 206 -28.18 -48.87 -4.51
C ASN A 206 -27.85 -47.71 -3.55
N ARG A 207 -26.88 -47.92 -2.66
CA ARG A 207 -26.47 -46.95 -1.63
C ARG A 207 -25.87 -45.66 -2.22
N PHE A 208 -25.34 -45.69 -3.44
CA PHE A 208 -24.90 -44.50 -4.17
C PHE A 208 -26.07 -43.90 -4.97
N THR A 209 -26.93 -43.17 -4.28
CA THR A 209 -27.85 -42.21 -4.92
C THR A 209 -27.07 -40.99 -5.40
N PHE A 210 -27.61 -40.19 -6.32
CA PHE A 210 -26.93 -38.98 -6.78
C PHE A 210 -26.60 -38.02 -5.62
N LEU A 211 -27.50 -37.90 -4.63
CA LEU A 211 -27.25 -37.11 -3.41
C LEU A 211 -26.11 -37.70 -2.56
N ASN A 212 -26.05 -39.03 -2.42
CA ASN A 212 -24.95 -39.67 -1.69
C ASN A 212 -23.62 -39.56 -2.45
N SER A 213 -23.64 -39.52 -3.78
CA SER A 213 -22.46 -39.22 -4.60
C SER A 213 -21.99 -37.78 -4.41
N LEU A 214 -22.91 -36.81 -4.34
CA LEU A 214 -22.59 -35.42 -3.99
C LEU A 214 -21.97 -35.34 -2.58
N TRP A 215 -22.59 -35.98 -1.59
CA TRP A 215 -22.05 -36.01 -0.22
C TRP A 215 -20.66 -36.65 -0.15
N PHE A 216 -20.44 -37.75 -0.88
CA PHE A 216 -19.13 -38.40 -0.99
C PHE A 216 -18.09 -37.47 -1.63
N GLY A 217 -18.44 -36.83 -2.75
CA GLY A 217 -17.56 -35.88 -3.45
C GLY A 217 -17.21 -34.67 -2.60
N ALA A 218 -18.18 -34.14 -1.84
CA ALA A 218 -17.99 -33.02 -0.92
C ALA A 218 -17.09 -33.41 0.26
N GLY A 219 -17.27 -34.62 0.81
CA GLY A 219 -16.38 -35.18 1.84
C GLY A 219 -14.92 -35.17 1.38
N ALA A 220 -14.64 -35.63 0.17
CA ALA A 220 -13.29 -35.63 -0.40
C ALA A 220 -12.68 -34.23 -0.61
N LEU A 221 -13.48 -33.20 -0.90
CA LEU A 221 -13.01 -31.80 -0.96
C LEU A 221 -12.63 -31.25 0.42
N THR A 222 -13.38 -31.65 1.45
CA THR A 222 -13.10 -31.29 2.85
C THR A 222 -12.03 -32.15 3.52
N LEU A 223 -11.41 -33.08 2.77
CA LEU A 223 -10.52 -34.13 3.29
C LEU A 223 -11.17 -34.99 4.40
N GLN A 224 -12.50 -35.07 4.40
CA GLN A 224 -13.27 -35.92 5.30
C GLN A 224 -13.63 -37.23 4.60
N GLY A 225 -13.52 -38.34 5.32
CA GLY A 225 -14.05 -39.62 4.86
C GLY A 225 -15.58 -39.59 4.91
N ALA A 226 -16.24 -39.58 3.75
CA ALA A 226 -17.69 -39.71 3.66
C ALA A 226 -18.09 -41.14 3.30
N ALA A 227 -19.08 -41.69 4.02
CA ALA A 227 -19.77 -42.91 3.64
C ALA A 227 -20.97 -42.56 2.73
N PRO A 228 -21.38 -43.43 1.79
CA PRO A 228 -20.90 -44.79 1.53
C PRO A 228 -19.61 -44.85 0.70
N HIS A 229 -18.84 -45.94 0.81
CA HIS A 229 -17.59 -46.15 0.05
C HIS A 229 -17.82 -47.08 -1.16
N PRO A 230 -17.18 -46.81 -2.31
CA PRO A 230 -17.32 -47.68 -3.48
C PRO A 230 -16.66 -49.05 -3.24
N LYS A 231 -17.40 -50.12 -3.53
CA LYS A 231 -16.92 -51.51 -3.48
C LYS A 231 -16.23 -51.91 -4.78
N ALA A 232 -16.76 -51.48 -5.93
CA ALA A 232 -16.27 -51.80 -7.25
C ALA A 232 -14.95 -51.10 -7.56
N LEU A 233 -14.09 -51.78 -8.33
CA LEU A 233 -12.79 -51.25 -8.74
C LEU A 233 -12.92 -49.94 -9.55
N SER A 234 -13.91 -49.85 -10.43
CA SER A 234 -14.25 -48.66 -11.22
C SER A 234 -14.51 -47.43 -10.33
N GLY A 235 -15.38 -47.56 -9.34
CA GLY A 235 -15.69 -46.51 -8.38
C GLY A 235 -14.48 -46.12 -7.52
N ARG A 236 -13.64 -47.09 -7.14
CA ARG A 236 -12.40 -46.84 -6.40
C ARG A 236 -11.37 -46.07 -7.24
N ILE A 237 -11.25 -46.35 -8.53
CA ILE A 237 -10.36 -45.61 -9.43
C ILE A 237 -10.83 -44.16 -9.57
N ILE A 238 -12.13 -43.94 -9.81
CA ILE A 238 -12.69 -42.58 -9.90
C ILE A 238 -12.47 -41.82 -8.58
N ALA A 239 -12.74 -42.45 -7.43
CA ALA A 239 -12.52 -41.84 -6.13
C ALA A 239 -11.03 -41.54 -5.87
N ALA A 240 -10.11 -42.43 -6.25
CA ALA A 240 -8.68 -42.21 -6.09
C ALA A 240 -8.18 -41.03 -6.94
N ILE A 241 -8.63 -40.94 -8.20
CA ILE A 241 -8.29 -39.79 -9.08
C ILE A 241 -8.86 -38.50 -8.51
N TRP A 242 -10.11 -38.52 -8.02
CA TRP A 242 -10.71 -37.37 -7.36
C TRP A 242 -9.92 -36.93 -6.13
N TRP A 243 -9.48 -37.87 -5.28
CA TRP A 243 -8.67 -37.54 -4.11
C TRP A 243 -7.31 -36.93 -4.46
N VAL A 244 -6.63 -37.45 -5.49
CA VAL A 244 -5.38 -36.84 -5.97
C VAL A 244 -5.65 -35.41 -6.45
N PHE A 245 -6.72 -35.20 -7.22
CA PHE A 245 -7.12 -33.88 -7.68
C PHE A 245 -7.43 -32.92 -6.51
N THR A 246 -8.21 -33.33 -5.50
CA THR A 246 -8.56 -32.46 -4.37
C THR A 246 -7.35 -32.12 -3.49
N ILE A 247 -6.43 -33.06 -3.27
CA ILE A 247 -5.18 -32.81 -2.53
C ILE A 247 -4.28 -31.83 -3.29
N SER A 248 -4.10 -32.02 -4.60
CA SER A 248 -3.32 -31.11 -5.44
C SER A 248 -3.93 -29.70 -5.48
N LEU A 249 -5.26 -29.61 -5.57
CA LEU A 249 -5.99 -28.34 -5.53
C LEU A 249 -5.80 -27.62 -4.18
N LEU A 250 -5.91 -28.34 -3.06
CA LEU A 250 -5.69 -27.77 -1.74
C LEU A 250 -4.25 -27.28 -1.57
N ALA A 251 -3.27 -28.04 -2.04
CA ALA A 251 -1.86 -27.62 -2.00
C ALA A 251 -1.64 -26.35 -2.82
N ALA A 252 -2.22 -26.24 -4.01
CA ALA A 252 -2.16 -25.04 -4.84
C ALA A 252 -2.85 -23.84 -4.16
N TYR A 253 -4.02 -24.05 -3.55
CA TYR A 253 -4.73 -23.01 -2.80
C TYR A 253 -3.89 -22.49 -1.63
N ILE A 254 -3.33 -23.39 -0.80
CA ILE A 254 -2.48 -23.00 0.34
C ILE A 254 -1.23 -22.25 -0.12
N ALA A 255 -0.58 -22.72 -1.18
CA ALA A 255 0.60 -22.07 -1.74
C ALA A 255 0.28 -20.64 -2.21
N ASN A 256 -0.79 -20.45 -2.97
CA ASN A 256 -1.16 -19.13 -3.48
C ASN A 256 -1.70 -18.19 -2.38
N PHE A 257 -2.48 -18.72 -1.43
CA PHE A 257 -2.94 -17.95 -0.27
C PHE A 257 -1.77 -17.51 0.61
N THR A 258 -0.76 -18.38 0.82
CA THR A 258 0.47 -18.03 1.55
C THR A 258 1.28 -16.97 0.81
N ALA A 259 1.37 -17.07 -0.52
CA ALA A 259 2.04 -16.06 -1.34
C ALA A 259 1.35 -14.69 -1.19
N LEU A 260 0.02 -14.65 -1.30
CA LEU A 260 -0.78 -13.43 -1.15
C LEU A 260 -0.60 -12.78 0.24
N LEU A 261 -0.60 -13.58 1.30
CA LEU A 261 -0.36 -13.10 2.66
C LEU A 261 1.07 -12.59 2.87
N ARG A 262 2.04 -13.16 2.15
CA ARG A 262 3.45 -12.77 2.25
C ARG A 262 3.75 -11.51 1.47
N THR A 263 3.10 -11.31 0.32
CA THR A 263 3.41 -10.17 -0.52
C THR A 263 2.90 -8.87 0.09
N GLY A 264 1.75 -8.82 0.77
CA GLY A 264 1.27 -7.66 1.54
C GLY A 264 1.12 -6.33 0.77
N ASP A 265 1.71 -6.23 -0.42
CA ASP A 265 1.62 -5.19 -1.41
C ASP A 265 0.29 -5.40 -2.14
N GLU A 266 -0.78 -4.98 -1.47
CA GLU A 266 -1.96 -4.54 -2.21
C GLU A 266 -1.47 -3.52 -3.25
N PRO A 267 -1.77 -3.71 -4.55
CA PRO A 267 -1.38 -2.74 -5.56
C PRO A 267 -1.94 -1.39 -5.15
N LEU A 268 -1.09 -0.37 -5.13
CA LEU A 268 -1.50 1.00 -4.82
C LEU A 268 -2.74 1.34 -5.65
N ALA A 269 -3.83 1.75 -4.99
CA ALA A 269 -5.05 2.15 -5.70
C ALA A 269 -4.82 3.32 -6.66
N ILE A 270 -3.79 4.15 -6.39
CA ILE A 270 -3.41 5.30 -7.19
C ILE A 270 -1.96 5.12 -7.63
N GLN A 271 -1.75 4.72 -8.88
CA GLN A 271 -0.42 4.63 -9.50
C GLN A 271 -0.18 5.77 -10.47
N THR A 272 -1.24 6.24 -11.12
CA THR A 272 -1.19 7.26 -12.16
C THR A 272 -2.04 8.49 -11.83
N PHE A 273 -1.78 9.60 -12.53
CA PHE A 273 -2.64 10.78 -12.53
C PHE A 273 -4.05 10.49 -13.08
N GLU A 274 -4.19 9.49 -13.94
CA GLU A 274 -5.49 9.05 -14.43
C GLU A 274 -6.29 8.35 -13.34
N ASP A 275 -5.65 7.50 -12.54
CA ASP A 275 -6.27 6.85 -11.38
C ASP A 275 -6.72 7.88 -10.35
N LEU A 276 -5.89 8.92 -10.11
CA LEU A 276 -6.21 10.03 -9.21
C LEU A 276 -7.46 10.80 -9.63
N VAL A 277 -7.71 10.95 -10.93
CA VAL A 277 -8.90 11.66 -11.45
C VAL A 277 -10.13 10.76 -11.49
N LYS A 278 -9.96 9.45 -11.67
CA LYS A 278 -11.06 8.47 -11.70
C LYS A 278 -11.66 8.24 -10.32
N GLN A 279 -10.82 8.21 -9.29
CA GLN A 279 -11.27 8.10 -7.90
C GLN A 279 -11.96 9.43 -7.47
N ARG A 280 -12.98 9.34 -6.62
CA ARG A 280 -13.76 10.51 -6.15
C ARG A 280 -13.66 10.77 -4.64
N GLU A 281 -12.96 9.92 -3.91
CA GLU A 281 -12.95 9.90 -2.44
C GLU A 281 -11.79 10.71 -1.86
N LEU A 282 -10.67 10.77 -2.57
CA LEU A 282 -9.46 11.47 -2.19
C LEU A 282 -9.42 12.86 -2.83
N GLU A 283 -9.35 13.88 -1.99
CA GLU A 283 -9.16 15.26 -2.43
C GLU A 283 -7.71 15.49 -2.84
N PHE A 284 -7.45 16.35 -3.83
CA PHE A 284 -6.08 16.63 -4.24
C PHE A 284 -5.85 18.08 -4.63
N GLY A 285 -4.61 18.53 -4.44
CA GLY A 285 -4.20 19.90 -4.73
C GLY A 285 -2.69 20.10 -4.71
N THR A 286 -2.27 21.35 -4.84
CA THR A 286 -0.86 21.75 -4.92
C THR A 286 -0.63 23.07 -4.18
N VAL A 287 0.63 23.53 -4.12
CA VAL A 287 0.96 24.83 -3.54
C VAL A 287 0.40 25.95 -4.41
N GLU A 288 -0.20 26.97 -3.79
CA GLU A 288 -0.74 28.14 -4.48
C GLU A 288 0.36 28.86 -5.29
N SER A 289 0.02 29.28 -6.51
CA SER A 289 0.94 30.02 -7.41
C SER A 289 2.26 29.27 -7.69
N SER A 290 2.26 27.94 -7.59
CA SER A 290 3.42 27.09 -7.87
C SER A 290 3.63 26.85 -9.38
N SER A 291 4.85 26.42 -9.73
CA SER A 291 5.17 25.96 -11.08
C SER A 291 4.37 24.71 -11.48
N THR A 292 3.94 23.92 -10.47
CA THR A 292 3.08 22.75 -10.62
C THR A 292 1.66 23.16 -11.02
N PHE A 293 1.07 24.15 -10.33
CA PHE A 293 -0.26 24.68 -10.70
C PHE A 293 -0.29 25.22 -12.14
N GLN A 294 0.72 26.00 -12.52
CA GLN A 294 0.83 26.56 -13.88
C GLN A 294 1.07 25.50 -14.95
N PHE A 295 1.74 24.40 -14.61
CA PHE A 295 1.93 23.29 -15.55
C PHE A 295 0.61 22.63 -15.95
N PHE A 296 -0.24 22.33 -14.98
CA PHE A 296 -1.55 21.73 -15.27
C PHE A 296 -2.44 22.70 -16.06
N LYS A 297 -2.40 24.00 -15.72
CA LYS A 297 -3.10 25.06 -16.47
C LYS A 297 -2.71 25.09 -17.94
N ASN A 298 -1.42 25.04 -18.23
CA ASN A 298 -0.89 25.18 -19.60
C ASN A 298 -0.83 23.85 -20.37
N SER A 299 -1.23 22.73 -19.74
CA SER A 299 -1.10 21.41 -20.34
C SER A 299 -2.11 21.17 -21.48
N ARG A 300 -1.68 20.41 -22.49
CA ARG A 300 -2.55 19.93 -23.58
C ARG A 300 -3.16 18.56 -23.30
N ASN A 301 -2.65 17.84 -22.29
CA ASN A 301 -3.18 16.54 -21.91
C ASN A 301 -4.57 16.70 -21.25
N PRO A 302 -5.60 15.95 -21.68
CA PRO A 302 -6.94 16.06 -21.12
C PRO A 302 -7.00 15.75 -19.62
N THR A 303 -6.29 14.73 -19.14
CA THR A 303 -6.22 14.38 -17.70
C THR A 303 -5.63 15.53 -16.88
N HIS A 304 -4.57 16.16 -17.37
CA HIS A 304 -3.94 17.31 -16.71
C HIS A 304 -4.87 18.53 -16.64
N ARG A 305 -5.65 18.77 -17.70
CA ARG A 305 -6.65 19.85 -17.70
C ARG A 305 -7.77 19.58 -16.70
N MET A 306 -8.23 18.33 -16.59
CA MET A 306 -9.22 17.95 -15.58
C MET A 306 -8.70 18.18 -14.16
N ILE A 307 -7.42 17.86 -13.90
CA ILE A 307 -6.75 18.15 -12.62
C ILE A 307 -6.72 19.66 -12.36
N TYR A 308 -6.35 20.47 -13.36
CA TYR A 308 -6.36 21.93 -13.25
C TYR A 308 -7.77 22.46 -12.93
N GLU A 309 -8.79 22.08 -13.71
CA GLU A 309 -10.17 22.52 -13.51
C GLU A 309 -10.72 22.11 -12.14
N TYR A 310 -10.35 20.92 -11.64
CA TYR A 310 -10.69 20.48 -10.30
C TYR A 310 -10.10 21.43 -9.24
N MET A 311 -8.81 21.75 -9.36
CA MET A 311 -8.10 22.60 -8.41
C MET A 311 -8.56 24.06 -8.50
N ASP A 312 -8.81 24.57 -9.70
CA ASP A 312 -9.25 25.94 -9.96
C ASP A 312 -10.66 26.19 -9.39
N LYS A 313 -11.59 25.24 -9.56
CA LYS A 313 -12.94 25.32 -8.98
C LYS A 313 -12.98 25.27 -7.45
N ARG A 314 -11.96 24.68 -6.82
CA ARG A 314 -11.89 24.48 -5.35
C ARG A 314 -10.69 25.19 -4.73
N ARG A 315 -10.24 26.27 -5.35
CA ARG A 315 -8.97 26.96 -5.03
C ARG A 315 -8.79 27.21 -3.54
N ASP A 316 -9.82 27.73 -2.89
CA ASP A 316 -9.77 28.14 -1.47
C ASP A 316 -9.61 26.97 -0.50
N TYR A 317 -9.97 25.76 -0.94
CA TYR A 317 -9.98 24.59 -0.08
C TYR A 317 -8.89 23.56 -0.42
N VAL A 318 -8.50 23.37 -1.69
CA VAL A 318 -7.53 22.33 -2.06
C VAL A 318 -6.11 22.84 -2.23
N LEU A 319 -5.90 24.14 -2.45
CA LEU A 319 -4.55 24.69 -2.53
C LEU A 319 -3.99 24.99 -1.14
N VAL A 320 -2.70 24.77 -0.98
CA VAL A 320 -1.95 25.00 0.27
C VAL A 320 -0.94 26.12 0.08
N LYS A 321 -0.53 26.80 1.17
CA LYS A 321 0.35 27.98 1.06
C LYS A 321 1.82 27.60 0.90
N ASN A 322 2.24 26.54 1.57
CA ASN A 322 3.64 26.09 1.59
C ASN A 322 3.73 24.57 1.64
N TYR A 323 4.96 24.06 1.45
CA TYR A 323 5.22 22.62 1.43
C TYR A 323 4.98 21.94 2.80
N HIS A 324 5.27 22.63 3.90
CA HIS A 324 5.09 22.09 5.25
C HIS A 324 3.60 21.82 5.56
N GLU A 325 2.73 22.79 5.26
CA GLU A 325 1.27 22.65 5.33
C GLU A 325 0.77 21.52 4.43
N ALA A 326 1.36 21.36 3.25
CA ALA A 326 1.03 20.27 2.33
C ALA A 326 1.25 18.90 2.97
N VAL A 327 2.45 18.65 3.52
CA VAL A 327 2.80 17.38 4.15
C VAL A 327 1.93 17.12 5.38
N GLN A 328 1.72 18.13 6.22
CA GLN A 328 0.86 18.01 7.40
C GLN A 328 -0.58 17.66 7.02
N ARG A 329 -1.13 18.32 5.99
CA ARG A 329 -2.49 18.03 5.50
C ARG A 329 -2.62 16.62 4.97
N VAL A 330 -1.63 16.13 4.22
CA VAL A 330 -1.60 14.73 3.76
C VAL A 330 -1.61 13.79 4.96
N LEU A 331 -0.86 14.07 6.03
CA LEU A 331 -0.83 13.23 7.23
C LEU A 331 -2.16 13.21 7.98
N GLU A 332 -2.83 14.35 8.10
CA GLU A 332 -4.01 14.52 8.96
C GLU A 332 -5.33 14.18 8.26
N SER A 333 -5.41 14.34 6.94
CA SER A 333 -6.68 14.26 6.18
C SER A 333 -6.59 13.31 4.99
N ASN A 334 -7.75 12.98 4.39
CA ASN A 334 -7.81 12.20 3.15
C ASN A 334 -7.49 13.11 1.94
N TYR A 335 -6.22 13.48 1.82
CA TYR A 335 -5.73 14.44 0.82
C TYR A 335 -4.46 13.94 0.12
N ALA A 336 -4.40 14.13 -1.20
CA ALA A 336 -3.24 13.89 -2.05
C ALA A 336 -2.58 15.22 -2.45
N PHE A 337 -1.28 15.32 -2.19
CA PHE A 337 -0.48 16.47 -2.59
C PHE A 337 0.22 16.22 -3.92
N ILE A 338 0.03 17.13 -4.87
CA ILE A 338 0.72 17.13 -6.16
C ILE A 338 1.84 18.17 -6.13
N GLY A 339 3.08 17.74 -6.35
CA GLY A 339 4.25 18.60 -6.21
C GLY A 339 5.55 17.92 -6.66
N GLU A 340 6.68 18.47 -6.24
CA GLU A 340 8.02 18.06 -6.66
C GLU A 340 8.39 16.68 -6.08
N SER A 341 8.73 15.73 -6.95
CA SER A 341 8.96 14.33 -6.58
C SER A 341 10.09 14.15 -5.57
N ILE A 342 11.15 14.96 -5.66
CA ILE A 342 12.33 14.85 -4.79
C ILE A 342 12.02 15.28 -3.34
N SER A 343 11.14 16.27 -3.17
CA SER A 343 10.66 16.67 -1.85
C SER A 343 9.70 15.62 -1.30
N GLN A 344 8.82 15.07 -2.15
CA GLN A 344 7.90 14.00 -1.77
C GLN A 344 8.64 12.72 -1.35
N ASP A 345 9.72 12.35 -2.03
CA ASP A 345 10.57 11.21 -1.67
C ASP A 345 11.16 11.39 -0.26
N LEU A 346 11.56 12.61 0.10
CA LEU A 346 11.99 12.93 1.47
C LEU A 346 10.83 12.80 2.48
N ALA A 347 9.66 13.36 2.16
CA ALA A 347 8.51 13.26 3.06
C ALA A 347 8.09 11.81 3.30
N ALA A 348 8.14 10.96 2.26
CA ALA A 348 7.90 9.52 2.39
C ALA A 348 9.02 8.79 3.15
N ALA A 349 10.26 9.27 3.06
CA ALA A 349 11.38 8.76 3.84
C ALA A 349 11.35 9.19 5.31
N GLN A 350 10.73 10.33 5.62
CA GLN A 350 10.59 10.86 6.98
C GLN A 350 9.33 10.34 7.69
N HIS A 351 8.23 10.21 6.95
CA HIS A 351 6.95 9.78 7.48
C HIS A 351 6.55 8.44 6.86
N CYS A 352 6.66 7.37 7.64
CA CYS A 352 6.52 6.03 7.09
C CYS A 352 5.09 5.74 6.62
N ASN A 353 4.09 6.51 7.08
CA ASN A 353 2.70 6.42 6.65
C ASN A 353 2.44 7.03 5.27
N LEU A 354 3.40 7.78 4.72
CA LEU A 354 3.28 8.40 3.41
C LEU A 354 3.88 7.51 2.32
N ILE A 355 3.33 7.63 1.13
CA ILE A 355 3.84 6.99 -0.07
C ILE A 355 3.64 7.91 -1.27
N ARG A 356 4.58 7.85 -2.23
CA ARG A 356 4.48 8.55 -3.50
C ARG A 356 4.01 7.59 -4.58
N ALA A 357 3.09 8.03 -5.44
CA ALA A 357 2.73 7.30 -6.66
C ALA A 357 3.99 7.08 -7.53
N PRO A 358 4.13 5.92 -8.20
CA PRO A 358 5.28 5.66 -9.07
C PRO A 358 5.41 6.64 -10.23
N GLU A 359 4.28 7.08 -10.82
CA GLU A 359 4.28 8.00 -11.95
C GLU A 359 4.85 9.38 -11.55
N VAL A 360 5.79 9.86 -12.36
CA VAL A 360 6.33 11.22 -12.28
C VAL A 360 6.24 11.84 -13.68
N VAL A 361 5.57 12.98 -13.79
CA VAL A 361 5.36 13.68 -15.07
C VAL A 361 6.13 14.98 -15.15
N GLY A 362 6.39 15.42 -16.39
CA GLY A 362 6.97 16.73 -16.67
C GLY A 362 8.33 16.92 -16.01
N ALA A 363 9.33 16.12 -16.41
CA ALA A 363 10.71 16.19 -15.93
C ALA A 363 11.26 17.63 -15.95
N ARG A 364 11.90 18.05 -14.84
CA ARG A 364 12.46 19.39 -14.62
C ARG A 364 13.72 19.32 -13.77
N GLY A 365 14.29 20.48 -13.50
CA GLY A 365 15.29 20.61 -12.44
C GLY A 365 15.16 21.92 -11.68
N PHE A 366 15.85 21.95 -10.54
CA PHE A 366 16.12 23.18 -9.80
C PHE A 366 17.41 23.81 -10.31
N GLY A 367 17.36 25.11 -10.55
CA GLY A 367 18.50 25.89 -11.02
C GLY A 367 18.70 27.14 -10.17
N ILE A 368 19.89 27.71 -10.22
CA ILE A 368 20.19 29.00 -9.61
C ILE A 368 19.76 30.08 -10.61
N ALA A 369 18.92 31.01 -10.16
CA ALA A 369 18.49 32.13 -11.00
C ALA A 369 19.38 33.36 -10.78
N THR A 370 19.64 34.08 -11.86
CA THR A 370 20.46 35.30 -11.91
C THR A 370 19.75 36.36 -12.75
N ALA A 371 20.17 37.62 -12.63
CA ALA A 371 19.66 38.67 -13.50
C ALA A 371 19.87 38.32 -14.99
N LYS A 372 18.89 38.65 -15.82
CA LYS A 372 18.92 38.29 -17.26
C LYS A 372 20.16 38.87 -17.93
N GLY A 373 20.94 38.02 -18.60
CA GLY A 373 22.18 38.41 -19.27
C GLY A 373 23.38 38.62 -18.32
N SER A 374 23.27 38.24 -17.04
CA SER A 374 24.39 38.28 -16.10
C SER A 374 25.52 37.35 -16.52
N ALA A 375 26.76 37.82 -16.39
CA ALA A 375 27.96 37.00 -16.59
C ALA A 375 28.04 35.82 -15.59
N TRP A 376 27.36 35.93 -14.44
CA TRP A 376 27.32 34.87 -13.43
C TRP A 376 26.57 33.62 -13.90
N ALA A 377 25.58 33.73 -14.79
CA ALA A 377 24.78 32.59 -15.22
C ALA A 377 25.65 31.47 -15.82
N ASN A 378 26.53 31.83 -16.76
CA ASN A 378 27.42 30.87 -17.42
C ASN A 378 28.50 30.35 -16.46
N THR A 379 29.13 31.24 -15.70
CA THR A 379 30.18 30.89 -14.73
C THR A 379 29.66 29.91 -13.67
N LEU A 380 28.47 30.17 -13.11
CA LEU A 380 27.82 29.29 -12.14
C LEU A 380 27.35 27.98 -12.80
N SER A 381 26.90 28.02 -14.04
CA SER A 381 26.50 26.80 -14.76
C SER A 381 27.68 25.83 -14.93
N VAL A 382 28.84 26.32 -15.35
CA VAL A 382 30.06 25.49 -15.47
C VAL A 382 30.50 24.98 -14.10
N ALA A 383 30.40 25.81 -13.06
CA ALA A 383 30.69 25.41 -11.69
C ALA A 383 29.77 24.29 -11.18
N VAL A 384 28.46 24.39 -11.42
CA VAL A 384 27.48 23.35 -11.05
C VAL A 384 27.77 22.04 -11.79
N LEU A 385 28.15 22.09 -13.08
CA LEU A 385 28.54 20.90 -13.82
C LEU A 385 29.77 20.23 -13.22
N LYS A 386 30.81 21.00 -12.85
CA LYS A 386 32.00 20.46 -12.17
C LYS A 386 31.67 19.77 -10.85
N LEU A 387 30.77 20.36 -10.04
CA LEU A 387 30.31 19.74 -8.79
C LEU A 387 29.49 18.46 -9.05
N GLY A 388 28.79 18.38 -10.18
CA GLY A 388 28.10 17.16 -10.61
C GLY A 388 29.07 16.06 -11.03
N GLU A 389 30.08 16.41 -11.83
CA GLU A 389 31.11 15.48 -12.32
C GLU A 389 32.04 14.97 -11.21
N SER A 390 32.34 15.79 -10.20
CA SER A 390 33.14 15.39 -9.03
C SER A 390 32.40 14.48 -8.06
N GLY A 391 31.06 14.40 -8.16
CA GLY A 391 30.19 13.69 -7.21
C GLY A 391 29.83 14.52 -5.96
N ASP A 392 30.23 15.79 -5.88
CA ASP A 392 29.92 16.65 -4.73
C ASP A 392 28.41 16.91 -4.60
N LEU A 393 27.68 17.06 -5.71
CA LEU A 393 26.22 17.21 -5.68
C LEU A 393 25.51 15.97 -5.12
N ASP A 394 26.01 14.78 -5.44
CA ASP A 394 25.49 13.52 -4.89
C ASP A 394 25.84 13.37 -3.41
N TYR A 395 27.05 13.76 -3.01
CA TYR A 395 27.45 13.81 -1.60
C TYR A 395 26.53 14.73 -0.79
N LEU A 396 26.31 15.96 -1.26
CA LEU A 396 25.39 16.90 -0.63
C LEU A 396 23.96 16.35 -0.59
N ARG A 397 23.48 15.69 -1.67
CA ARG A 397 22.14 15.09 -1.67
C ARG A 397 22.02 14.04 -0.58
N ASN A 398 22.98 13.12 -0.50
CA ASN A 398 22.94 12.04 0.49
C ASN A 398 23.07 12.57 1.93
N LYS A 399 23.82 13.65 2.15
CA LYS A 399 23.94 14.33 3.45
C LYS A 399 22.58 14.86 3.95
N TRP A 400 21.77 15.44 3.06
CA TRP A 400 20.53 16.13 3.45
C TRP A 400 19.25 15.30 3.27
N TRP A 401 19.28 14.23 2.47
CA TRP A 401 18.17 13.28 2.28
C TRP A 401 18.32 12.02 3.14
N GLU A 402 18.55 12.18 4.44
CA GLU A 402 18.66 11.04 5.35
C GLU A 402 17.29 10.38 5.57
N THR A 403 17.24 9.05 5.43
CA THR A 403 16.02 8.27 5.62
C THR A 403 15.83 7.94 7.11
N THR A 404 14.87 8.57 7.79
CA THR A 404 14.55 8.24 9.19
C THR A 404 13.59 7.07 9.30
N CYS A 405 12.79 6.81 8.26
CA CYS A 405 12.08 5.54 8.12
C CYS A 405 13.07 4.46 7.78
N PHE A 406 13.52 3.74 8.81
CA PHE A 406 13.85 2.34 8.63
C PHE A 406 12.60 1.70 8.04
N ARG A 407 12.61 1.42 6.73
CA ARG A 407 11.78 0.36 6.19
C ARG A 407 12.20 -0.87 6.98
N LYS A 408 11.52 -1.11 8.11
CA LYS A 408 11.45 -2.42 8.70
C LYS A 408 11.07 -3.28 7.51
N GLY A 409 12.00 -4.13 7.06
CA GLY A 409 11.66 -5.14 6.07
C GLY A 409 10.35 -5.78 6.54
N PRO A 410 9.42 -6.08 5.63
CA PRO A 410 8.07 -6.52 6.00
C PRO A 410 8.18 -7.49 7.17
N ASP A 411 7.63 -7.11 8.34
CA ASP A 411 7.71 -7.96 9.53
C ASP A 411 7.25 -9.35 9.06
N PRO A 412 8.09 -10.40 9.13
CA PRO A 412 7.85 -11.64 8.39
C PRO A 412 6.51 -12.31 8.73
N TRP A 413 5.92 -11.88 9.85
CA TRP A 413 4.67 -12.37 10.41
C TRP A 413 3.87 -11.18 10.93
N SER A 414 2.86 -10.76 10.16
CA SER A 414 1.77 -9.97 10.70
C SER A 414 0.61 -10.92 11.06
N PRO A 415 -0.01 -10.79 12.25
CA PRO A 415 -1.12 -11.64 12.61
C PRO A 415 -2.29 -11.40 11.66
N LEU A 416 -2.95 -12.48 11.24
CA LEU A 416 -4.08 -12.42 10.33
C LEU A 416 -5.22 -11.65 11.01
N LYS A 417 -5.57 -10.48 10.47
CA LYS A 417 -6.61 -9.63 11.04
C LYS A 417 -8.01 -10.26 10.82
N PRO A 418 -8.97 -10.10 11.76
CA PRO A 418 -10.33 -10.62 11.60
C PRO A 418 -11.03 -10.17 10.31
N GLN A 419 -10.69 -8.98 9.79
CA GLN A 419 -11.21 -8.43 8.55
C GLN A 419 -10.91 -9.30 7.32
N ALA A 420 -9.75 -9.98 7.31
CA ALA A 420 -9.34 -10.85 6.20
C ALA A 420 -10.04 -12.23 6.20
N ILE A 421 -10.52 -12.68 7.36
CA ILE A 421 -11.21 -13.97 7.55
C ILE A 421 -12.69 -13.83 7.92
N GLY A 422 -13.21 -12.60 7.98
CA GLY A 422 -14.59 -12.31 8.38
C GLY A 422 -15.63 -13.06 7.55
N GLY A 423 -15.40 -13.19 6.25
CA GLY A 423 -16.26 -13.97 5.37
C GLY A 423 -16.39 -15.45 5.75
N LEU A 424 -15.37 -16.08 6.34
CA LEU A 424 -15.46 -17.48 6.80
C LEU A 424 -16.43 -17.61 7.99
N PHE A 425 -16.38 -16.67 8.94
CA PHE A 425 -17.33 -16.65 10.05
C PHE A 425 -18.77 -16.42 9.57
N LEU A 426 -18.96 -15.57 8.55
CA LEU A 426 -20.26 -15.35 7.93
C LEU A 426 -20.80 -16.63 7.27
N VAL A 427 -19.97 -17.33 6.49
CA VAL A 427 -20.36 -18.60 5.85
C VAL A 427 -20.75 -19.65 6.89
N LEU A 428 -20.01 -19.74 8.00
CA LEU A 428 -20.34 -20.64 9.11
C LEU A 428 -21.70 -20.27 9.74
N ALA A 429 -21.92 -18.99 10.05
CA ALA A 429 -23.17 -18.54 10.66
C ALA A 429 -24.39 -18.83 9.76
N VAL A 430 -24.28 -18.55 8.46
CA VAL A 430 -25.32 -18.85 7.48
C VAL A 430 -25.54 -20.37 7.36
N GLY A 431 -24.48 -21.17 7.31
CA GLY A 431 -24.58 -22.63 7.23
C GLY A 431 -25.27 -23.26 8.44
N LEU A 432 -24.94 -22.82 9.65
CA LEU A 432 -25.60 -23.28 10.88
C LEU A 432 -27.08 -22.89 10.91
N ALA A 433 -27.40 -21.65 10.52
CA ALA A 433 -28.79 -21.19 10.44
C ALA A 433 -29.61 -22.01 9.44
N LEU A 434 -29.07 -22.26 8.25
CA LEU A 434 -29.71 -23.10 7.24
C LEU A 434 -29.91 -24.54 7.75
N GLY A 435 -28.93 -25.11 8.44
CA GLY A 435 -29.05 -26.45 9.04
C GLY A 435 -30.19 -26.56 10.05
N VAL A 436 -30.33 -25.57 10.93
CA VAL A 436 -31.46 -25.50 11.88
C VAL A 436 -32.79 -25.35 11.15
N ILE A 437 -32.86 -24.50 10.12
CA ILE A 437 -34.07 -24.32 9.31
C ILE A 437 -34.48 -25.63 8.62
N VAL A 438 -33.53 -26.35 8.01
CA VAL A 438 -33.81 -27.65 7.37
C VAL A 438 -34.29 -28.67 8.40
N ALA A 439 -33.67 -28.74 9.58
CA ALA A 439 -34.12 -29.62 10.66
C ALA A 439 -35.56 -29.29 11.13
N LEU A 440 -35.92 -28.00 11.20
CA LEU A 440 -37.28 -27.57 11.52
C LEU A 440 -38.28 -27.94 10.41
N VAL A 441 -37.88 -27.84 9.15
CA VAL A 441 -38.69 -28.25 7.99
C VAL A 441 -38.89 -29.76 7.97
N GLU A 442 -37.85 -30.56 8.22
CA GLU A 442 -37.95 -32.02 8.33
C GLU A 442 -38.90 -32.43 9.46
N LEU A 443 -38.77 -31.79 10.63
CA LEU A 443 -39.67 -32.02 11.76
C LEU A 443 -41.10 -31.61 11.44
N SER A 444 -41.29 -30.50 10.72
CA SER A 444 -42.61 -30.03 10.28
C SER A 444 -43.25 -30.98 9.27
N ASN A 445 -42.47 -31.51 8.32
CA ASN A 445 -42.97 -32.46 7.33
C ASN A 445 -43.30 -33.81 7.96
N LYS A 446 -42.46 -34.28 8.89
CA LYS A 446 -42.71 -35.53 9.63
C LYS A 446 -43.96 -35.41 10.52
N SER A 447 -44.07 -34.33 11.28
CA SER A 447 -45.24 -34.08 12.13
C SER A 447 -46.52 -33.89 11.34
N ARG A 448 -46.47 -33.30 10.12
CA ARG A 448 -47.61 -33.28 9.19
C ARG A 448 -48.05 -34.68 8.79
N HIS A 449 -47.13 -35.54 8.37
CA HIS A 449 -47.45 -36.93 8.02
C HIS A 449 -48.01 -37.73 9.21
N THR A 450 -47.46 -37.55 10.41
CA THR A 450 -47.99 -38.19 11.63
C THR A 450 -49.37 -37.64 12.01
N ALA A 451 -49.60 -36.33 11.86
CA ALA A 451 -50.90 -35.71 12.11
C ALA A 451 -51.99 -36.19 11.13
N GLU A 452 -51.63 -36.41 9.87
CA GLU A 452 -52.51 -37.02 8.85
C GLU A 452 -52.88 -38.46 9.21
N GLN A 453 -51.93 -39.25 9.71
CA GLN A 453 -52.18 -40.64 10.16
C GLN A 453 -53.01 -40.71 11.44
N GLU A 454 -52.80 -39.79 12.40
CA GLU A 454 -53.48 -39.78 13.71
C GLU A 454 -54.72 -38.88 13.77
N LYS A 455 -55.12 -38.21 12.67
CA LYS A 455 -56.22 -37.21 12.61
C LYS A 455 -56.12 -36.11 13.67
N LYS A 456 -54.92 -35.62 13.95
CA LYS A 456 -54.65 -34.51 14.89
C LYS A 456 -54.36 -33.21 14.15
N SER A 457 -54.40 -32.08 14.86
CA SER A 457 -53.91 -30.81 14.30
C SER A 457 -52.38 -30.85 14.14
N CYS A 458 -51.87 -30.38 13.01
CA CYS A 458 -50.44 -30.31 12.72
C CYS A 458 -49.65 -29.53 13.79
N CYS A 459 -50.26 -28.48 14.36
CA CYS A 459 -49.61 -27.66 15.38
C CYS A 459 -49.49 -28.40 16.72
N SER A 460 -50.49 -29.21 17.10
CA SER A 460 -50.41 -30.02 18.33
C SER A 460 -49.40 -31.16 18.19
N ALA A 461 -49.31 -31.81 17.03
CA ALA A 461 -48.36 -32.89 16.78
C ALA A 461 -46.90 -32.40 16.74
N LEU A 462 -46.66 -31.22 16.15
CA LEU A 462 -45.34 -30.58 16.14
C LEU A 462 -44.89 -30.20 17.55
N LEU A 463 -45.77 -29.60 18.35
CA LEU A 463 -45.46 -29.12 19.70
C LEU A 463 -45.23 -30.30 20.67
N GLU A 464 -45.98 -31.39 20.50
CA GLU A 464 -45.78 -32.64 21.21
C GLU A 464 -44.43 -33.29 20.87
N GLU A 465 -44.08 -33.44 19.58
CA GLU A 465 -42.77 -33.96 19.15
C GLU A 465 -41.60 -33.08 19.60
N MET A 466 -41.72 -31.75 19.53
CA MET A 466 -40.70 -30.83 20.04
C MET A 466 -40.53 -30.98 21.55
N SER A 467 -41.63 -30.99 22.31
CA SER A 467 -41.58 -31.15 23.78
C SER A 467 -40.95 -32.48 24.20
N HIS A 468 -41.20 -33.56 23.44
CA HIS A 468 -40.64 -34.88 23.70
C HIS A 468 -39.14 -34.97 23.37
N ARG A 469 -38.68 -34.33 22.28
CA ARG A 469 -37.27 -34.35 21.86
C ARG A 469 -36.38 -33.39 22.67
N PHE A 470 -36.92 -32.29 23.18
CA PHE A 470 -36.19 -31.33 24.02
C PHE A 470 -36.34 -31.58 25.53
N ARG A 471 -37.17 -32.54 25.97
CA ARG A 471 -37.19 -32.97 27.37
C ARG A 471 -35.93 -33.77 27.70
N LEU A 472 -35.00 -33.16 28.43
CA LEU A 472 -33.96 -33.88 29.17
C LEU A 472 -34.64 -34.84 30.16
N LYS A 473 -34.35 -36.14 30.03
CA LYS A 473 -34.92 -37.20 30.85
C LYS A 473 -34.38 -37.08 32.28
N GLU A 474 -35.06 -36.35 33.16
CA GLU A 474 -34.74 -36.34 34.58
C GLU A 474 -35.08 -37.71 35.22
N GLY A 475 -34.04 -38.39 35.70
CA GLY A 475 -34.06 -39.28 36.87
C GLY A 475 -34.97 -40.51 36.83
N ALA A 476 -34.36 -41.67 36.55
CA ALA A 476 -34.89 -42.96 37.00
C ALA A 476 -35.04 -42.96 38.53
N ARG A 477 -36.28 -43.06 39.04
CA ARG A 477 -36.56 -43.43 40.44
C ARG A 477 -36.51 -44.95 40.54
N GLU A 478 -35.47 -45.47 41.20
CA GLU A 478 -35.45 -46.82 41.75
C GLU A 478 -36.62 -47.01 42.73
N ASN A 479 -37.27 -48.16 42.60
CA ASN A 479 -38.35 -48.63 43.45
C ASN A 479 -37.71 -49.42 44.61
N PRO A 480 -37.98 -49.14 45.90
CA PRO A 480 -37.43 -49.95 46.98
C PRO A 480 -38.27 -51.23 47.11
N GLU A 481 -37.63 -52.36 46.85
CA GLU A 481 -38.21 -53.68 47.03
C GLU A 481 -38.40 -53.99 48.52
N LYS A 482 -39.57 -54.55 48.83
CA LYS A 482 -40.05 -54.91 50.17
C LYS A 482 -39.19 -56.03 50.76
N VAL A 483 -38.64 -55.81 51.95
CA VAL A 483 -38.26 -56.89 52.87
C VAL A 483 -39.30 -56.93 53.99
N LYS A 484 -39.86 -58.11 54.24
CA LYS A 484 -40.71 -58.39 55.40
C LYS A 484 -40.62 -59.89 55.73
N PRO A 485 -40.87 -60.23 57.00
CA PRO A 485 -39.93 -60.28 58.11
C PRO A 485 -39.20 -61.62 58.23
#